data_AF-A0A016RZP8-F1
#
_entry.id   AF-A0A016RZP8-F1
#
_cell.length_a   1.000
_cell.length_b   1.000
_cell.length_c   1.000
_cell.angle_alpha   90.00
_cell.angle_beta   90.00
_cell.angle_gamma   90.00
#
_symmetry.space_group_name_H-M   'P 1'
#
loop_
_entity.id
_entity.type
_entity.pdbx_description
1 polymer ?
#
loop_
_entity_poly.entity_id
_entity_poly.type
_entity_poly.pdbx_seq_one_letter_code
_entity_poly.pdbx_strand_id
1 'polypeptide(L)'
;MSAAGYIKGQITKAANALRTKKSGFDASILERFDPTEDPGECLHLLHDRKSTLINTSASLRKSLVTLKEKWGLAENFAHENPESDSSLPLLEEFQTHWEDTGLDQLVDETEELITKLETALMLLPSSDSTSTTFHYTIPHTIVSFCQKGK
;
A
#
# COMPACT_ATOMS: atom_id res chain seq x y z
N MET A 1 14.71 28.27 -19.02
CA MET A 1 13.64 27.61 -18.24
C MET A 1 13.44 28.44 -16.97
N SER A 2 12.24 28.92 -16.68
CA SER A 2 11.99 29.74 -15.47
C SER A 2 12.01 28.88 -14.20
N ALA A 3 12.20 29.50 -13.03
CA ALA A 3 12.15 28.80 -11.74
C ALA A 3 10.77 28.15 -11.50
N ALA A 4 9.68 28.87 -11.81
CA ALA A 4 8.32 28.33 -11.77
C ALA A 4 8.15 27.12 -12.70
N GLY A 5 8.66 27.21 -13.94
CA GLY A 5 8.63 26.09 -14.89
C GLY A 5 9.42 24.87 -14.40
N TYR A 6 10.56 25.08 -13.74
CA TYR A 6 11.32 24.00 -13.12
C TYR A 6 10.53 23.31 -11.99
N ILE A 7 9.87 24.08 -11.12
CA ILE A 7 9.06 23.56 -10.01
C ILE A 7 7.86 22.75 -10.54
N LYS A 8 7.13 23.26 -11.53
CA LYS A 8 6.07 22.49 -12.24
C LYS A 8 6.61 21.19 -12.82
N GLY A 9 7.82 21.23 -13.39
CA GLY A 9 8.51 20.04 -13.87
C GLY A 9 8.78 19.01 -12.76
N GLN A 10 9.18 19.46 -11.56
CA GLN A 10 9.39 18.58 -10.41
C GLN A 10 8.08 17.97 -9.90
N ILE A 11 7.00 18.75 -9.81
CA ILE A 11 5.66 18.25 -9.45
C ILE A 11 5.22 17.18 -10.46
N THR A 12 5.31 17.49 -11.75
CA THR A 12 4.92 16.57 -12.83
C THR A 12 5.73 15.27 -12.77
N LYS A 13 7.04 15.37 -12.52
CA LYS A 13 7.92 14.21 -12.38
C LYS A 13 7.53 13.35 -11.17
N ALA A 14 7.27 13.97 -10.01
CA ALA A 14 6.84 13.26 -8.82
C ALA A 14 5.47 12.57 -9.01
N ALA A 15 4.53 13.28 -9.64
CA ALA A 15 3.22 12.73 -9.99
C ALA A 15 3.31 11.52 -10.92
N ASN A 16 4.14 11.61 -11.97
CA ASN A 16 4.34 10.49 -12.89
C ASN A 16 4.99 9.27 -12.20
N ALA A 17 5.94 9.50 -11.28
CA ALA A 17 6.51 8.42 -10.48
C ALA A 17 5.44 7.73 -9.61
N LEU A 18 4.52 8.51 -9.03
CA LEU A 18 3.41 7.98 -8.25
C LEU A 18 2.43 7.20 -9.13
N ARG A 19 2.04 7.73 -10.30
CA ARG A 19 1.19 7.03 -11.27
C ARG A 19 1.76 5.69 -11.69
N THR A 20 3.05 5.64 -12.01
CA THR A 20 3.72 4.39 -12.39
C THR A 20 3.68 3.35 -11.28
N LYS A 21 3.85 3.77 -10.02
CA LYS A 21 3.73 2.84 -8.88
C LYS A 21 2.30 2.37 -8.67
N LYS A 22 1.32 3.27 -8.80
CA LYS A 22 -0.10 2.95 -8.69
C LYS A 22 -0.60 2.07 -9.83
N SER A 23 -0.11 2.23 -11.06
CA SER A 23 -0.49 1.40 -12.20
C SER A 23 0.21 0.05 -12.21
N GLY A 24 1.42 -0.04 -11.65
CA GLY A 24 2.14 -1.29 -11.43
C GLY A 24 1.62 -2.11 -10.23
N PHE A 25 0.62 -1.61 -9.53
CA PHE A 25 -0.04 -2.30 -8.44
C PHE A 25 -0.87 -3.48 -8.97
N ASP A 26 -0.62 -4.67 -8.43
CA ASP A 26 -1.47 -5.83 -8.68
C ASP A 26 -2.58 -5.92 -7.63
N ALA A 27 -3.84 -5.70 -8.07
CA ALA A 27 -5.02 -5.75 -7.20
C ALA A 27 -5.28 -7.14 -6.61
N SER A 28 -4.75 -8.21 -7.21
CA SER A 28 -4.84 -9.57 -6.65
C SER A 28 -4.26 -9.65 -5.24
N ILE A 29 -3.38 -8.69 -4.86
CA ILE A 29 -2.78 -8.61 -3.53
C ILE A 29 -3.77 -8.27 -2.40
N LEU A 30 -4.95 -7.79 -2.74
CA LEU A 30 -6.01 -7.48 -1.77
C LEU A 30 -7.00 -8.64 -1.58
N GLU A 31 -6.92 -9.68 -2.41
CA GLU A 31 -7.79 -10.86 -2.28
C GLU A 31 -7.55 -11.59 -0.95
N ARG A 32 -8.61 -12.28 -0.50
CA ARG A 32 -8.59 -13.05 0.74
C ARG A 32 -7.50 -14.14 0.65
N PHE A 33 -6.64 -14.18 1.65
CA PHE A 33 -5.68 -15.27 1.78
C PHE A 33 -6.41 -16.55 2.18
N ASP A 34 -6.30 -17.59 1.37
CA ASP A 34 -6.81 -18.94 1.66
C ASP A 34 -5.63 -19.88 1.88
N PRO A 35 -5.36 -20.31 3.14
CA PRO A 35 -4.27 -21.22 3.43
C PRO A 35 -4.53 -22.59 2.79
N THR A 36 -3.65 -23.01 1.87
CA THR A 36 -3.65 -24.35 1.27
C THR A 36 -3.41 -25.45 2.31
N GLU A 37 -3.79 -26.69 1.98
CA GLU A 37 -3.70 -27.86 2.87
C GLU A 37 -2.25 -28.24 3.28
N ASP A 38 -1.22 -27.75 2.57
CA ASP A 38 0.19 -27.93 2.97
C ASP A 38 0.69 -26.77 3.87
N PRO A 39 0.99 -27.02 5.16
CA PRO A 39 1.45 -25.99 6.08
C PRO A 39 2.77 -25.31 5.67
N GLY A 40 3.65 -26.03 4.97
CA GLY A 40 4.96 -25.51 4.55
C GLY A 40 4.82 -24.47 3.43
N GLU A 41 4.09 -24.81 2.39
CA GLU A 41 3.74 -23.90 1.29
C GLU A 41 2.91 -22.71 1.78
N CYS A 42 1.97 -22.95 2.71
CA CYS A 42 1.14 -21.91 3.30
C CYS A 42 1.97 -20.81 4.02
N LEU A 43 3.03 -21.18 4.76
CA LEU A 43 3.86 -20.20 5.46
C LEU A 43 4.68 -19.33 4.51
N HIS A 44 5.22 -19.92 3.44
CA HIS A 44 5.98 -19.18 2.43
C HIS A 44 5.08 -18.18 1.69
N LEU A 45 3.90 -18.63 1.24
CA LEU A 45 2.91 -17.78 0.57
C LEU A 45 2.42 -16.64 1.48
N LEU A 46 2.20 -16.92 2.77
CA LEU A 46 1.84 -15.89 3.75
C LEU A 46 2.95 -14.85 3.93
N HIS A 47 4.20 -15.29 4.04
CA HIS A 47 5.35 -14.41 4.16
C HIS A 47 5.51 -13.52 2.92
N ASP A 48 5.43 -14.10 1.73
CA ASP A 48 5.52 -13.37 0.47
C ASP A 48 4.39 -12.35 0.33
N ARG A 49 3.18 -12.73 0.70
CA ARG A 49 2.02 -11.83 0.70
C ARG A 49 2.24 -10.66 1.64
N LYS A 50 2.66 -10.93 2.88
CA LYS A 50 2.98 -9.91 3.88
C LYS A 50 4.06 -8.96 3.41
N SER A 51 5.16 -9.50 2.88
CA SER A 51 6.28 -8.73 2.32
C SER A 51 5.79 -7.82 1.18
N THR A 52 4.98 -8.36 0.26
CA THR A 52 4.49 -7.61 -0.89
C THR A 52 3.53 -6.47 -0.46
N LEU A 53 2.66 -6.70 0.53
CA LEU A 53 1.77 -5.66 1.09
C LEU A 53 2.57 -4.52 1.76
N ILE A 54 3.56 -4.87 2.57
CA ILE A 54 4.44 -3.89 3.26
C ILE A 54 5.24 -3.09 2.24
N ASN A 55 5.89 -3.76 1.29
CA ASN A 55 6.74 -3.10 0.30
C ASN A 55 5.93 -2.19 -0.62
N THR A 56 4.76 -2.63 -1.06
CA THR A 56 3.87 -1.84 -1.93
C THR A 56 3.34 -0.61 -1.20
N SER A 57 2.80 -0.76 0.01
CA SER A 57 2.28 0.37 0.80
C SER A 57 3.37 1.39 1.12
N ALA A 58 4.56 0.94 1.54
CA ALA A 58 5.70 1.82 1.83
C ALA A 58 6.19 2.56 0.57
N SER A 59 6.23 1.87 -0.58
CA SER A 59 6.64 2.43 -1.86
C SER A 59 5.67 3.52 -2.36
N LEU A 60 4.36 3.29 -2.26
CA LEU A 60 3.32 4.28 -2.60
C LEU A 60 3.40 5.48 -1.66
N ARG A 61 3.47 5.24 -0.34
CA ARG A 61 3.59 6.29 0.68
C ARG A 61 4.80 7.19 0.43
N LYS A 62 5.96 6.60 0.14
CA LYS A 62 7.18 7.38 -0.16
C LYS A 62 6.97 8.31 -1.35
N SER A 63 6.39 7.81 -2.45
CA SER A 63 6.14 8.64 -3.63
C SER A 63 5.09 9.71 -3.39
N LEU A 64 4.06 9.43 -2.60
CA LEU A 64 3.06 10.41 -2.20
C LEU A 64 3.68 11.53 -1.36
N VAL A 65 4.51 11.18 -0.37
CA VAL A 65 5.25 12.17 0.44
C VAL A 65 6.13 13.04 -0.45
N THR A 66 6.89 12.44 -1.38
CA THR A 66 7.70 13.22 -2.33
C THR A 66 6.86 14.18 -3.18
N LEU A 67 5.67 13.78 -3.63
CA LEU A 67 4.78 14.69 -4.37
C LEU A 67 4.33 15.87 -3.50
N LYS A 68 3.89 15.60 -2.27
CA LYS A 68 3.48 16.64 -1.30
C LYS A 68 4.63 17.58 -0.94
N GLU A 69 5.86 17.07 -0.82
CA GLU A 69 7.06 17.90 -0.65
C GLU A 69 7.30 18.83 -1.85
N LYS A 70 7.06 18.37 -3.09
CA LYS A 70 7.20 19.23 -4.27
C LYS A 70 6.13 20.30 -4.33
N TRP A 71 4.92 20.00 -3.87
CA TRP A 71 3.88 21.00 -3.66
C TRP A 71 4.28 22.04 -2.61
N GLY A 72 4.75 21.62 -1.44
CA GLY A 72 5.21 22.55 -0.39
C GLY A 72 6.37 23.45 -0.84
N LEU A 73 7.27 22.95 -1.70
CA LEU A 73 8.30 23.78 -2.34
C LEU A 73 7.70 24.85 -3.28
N ALA A 74 6.63 24.51 -4.00
CA ALA A 74 5.93 25.44 -4.87
C ALA A 74 5.20 26.53 -4.07
N GLU A 75 4.53 26.14 -2.98
CA GLU A 75 3.91 27.07 -2.04
C GLU A 75 4.95 28.04 -1.47
N ASN A 76 6.06 27.53 -0.93
CA ASN A 76 7.12 28.37 -0.38
C ASN A 76 7.68 29.33 -1.44
N PHE A 77 7.94 28.84 -2.65
CA PHE A 77 8.44 29.68 -3.74
C PHE A 77 7.48 30.82 -4.10
N ALA A 78 6.17 30.54 -4.17
CA ALA A 78 5.18 31.57 -4.45
C ALA A 78 5.11 32.63 -3.34
N HIS A 79 5.18 32.22 -2.07
CA HIS A 79 5.17 33.14 -0.93
C HIS A 79 6.46 33.97 -0.81
N GLU A 80 7.61 33.44 -1.24
CA GLU A 80 8.88 34.16 -1.28
C GLU A 80 8.98 35.16 -2.44
N ASN A 81 8.13 35.00 -3.47
CA ASN A 81 8.15 35.82 -4.69
C ASN A 81 6.76 36.40 -5.01
N PRO A 82 6.18 37.22 -4.11
CA PRO A 82 4.91 37.88 -4.39
C PRO A 82 5.08 38.93 -5.50
N GLU A 83 4.16 38.95 -6.46
CA GLU A 83 4.15 40.00 -7.49
C GLU A 83 3.55 41.32 -6.98
N SER A 84 2.68 41.26 -5.96
CA SER A 84 2.18 42.42 -5.22
C SER A 84 1.86 42.04 -3.77
N ASP A 85 1.72 43.05 -2.89
CA ASP A 85 1.48 42.87 -1.44
C ASP A 85 0.23 42.03 -1.09
N SER A 86 -0.67 41.78 -2.04
CA SER A 86 -1.91 41.02 -1.81
C SER A 86 -2.19 39.90 -2.82
N SER A 87 -1.31 39.65 -3.79
CA SER A 87 -1.57 38.67 -4.85
C SER A 87 -0.41 37.67 -5.01
N LEU A 88 -0.74 36.38 -5.04
CA LEU A 88 0.18 35.28 -5.30
C LEU A 88 -0.14 34.59 -6.64
N PRO A 89 0.03 35.27 -7.79
CA PRO A 89 -0.30 34.69 -9.10
C PRO A 89 0.49 33.42 -9.40
N LEU A 90 1.69 33.28 -8.85
CA LEU A 90 2.48 32.05 -8.94
C LEU A 90 1.83 30.88 -8.20
N LEU A 91 1.19 31.13 -7.04
CA LEU A 91 0.47 30.08 -6.31
C LEU A 91 -0.76 29.62 -7.10
N GLU A 92 -1.52 30.56 -7.65
CA GLU A 92 -2.65 30.27 -8.55
C GLU A 92 -2.20 29.50 -9.79
N GLU A 93 -1.06 29.86 -10.37
CA GLU A 93 -0.46 29.17 -11.51
C GLU A 93 -0.07 27.72 -11.16
N PHE A 94 0.50 27.47 -9.97
CA PHE A 94 0.82 26.12 -9.51
C PHE A 94 -0.43 25.31 -9.19
N GLN A 95 -1.43 25.95 -8.58
CA GLN A 95 -2.70 25.31 -8.26
C GLN A 95 -3.46 24.90 -9.53
N THR A 96 -3.53 25.80 -10.51
CA THR A 96 -4.10 25.48 -11.83
C THR A 96 -3.37 24.28 -12.46
N HIS A 97 -2.03 24.25 -12.41
CA HIS A 97 -1.26 23.11 -12.90
C HIS A 97 -1.56 21.81 -12.15
N TRP A 98 -1.76 21.88 -10.83
CA TRP A 98 -2.11 20.75 -9.99
C TRP A 98 -3.48 20.17 -10.36
N GLU A 99 -4.47 21.04 -10.50
CA GLU A 99 -5.85 20.72 -10.88
C GLU A 99 -5.94 20.17 -12.31
N ASP A 100 -5.33 20.84 -13.29
CA ASP A 100 -5.30 20.43 -14.71
C ASP A 100 -4.66 19.05 -14.89
N THR A 101 -3.69 18.73 -14.03
CA THR A 101 -2.99 17.43 -14.05
C THR A 101 -3.77 16.36 -13.27
N GLY A 102 -4.87 16.70 -12.60
CA GLY A 102 -5.69 15.77 -11.80
C GLY A 102 -4.94 15.21 -10.60
N LEU A 103 -4.11 16.03 -9.95
CA LEU A 103 -3.27 15.56 -8.85
C LEU A 103 -4.05 15.35 -7.55
N ASP A 104 -5.15 16.07 -7.33
CA ASP A 104 -6.07 15.84 -6.21
C ASP A 104 -6.59 14.41 -6.21
N GLN A 105 -7.19 14.00 -7.33
CA GLN A 105 -7.71 12.64 -7.50
C GLN A 105 -6.59 11.60 -7.34
N LEU A 106 -5.39 11.85 -7.88
CA LEU A 106 -4.27 10.92 -7.74
C LEU A 106 -3.84 10.76 -6.27
N VAL A 107 -3.83 11.84 -5.49
CA VAL A 107 -3.53 11.80 -4.06
C VAL A 107 -4.58 10.98 -3.33
N ASP A 108 -5.86 11.31 -3.50
CA ASP A 108 -6.97 10.65 -2.81
C ASP A 108 -7.01 9.14 -3.10
N GLU A 109 -6.94 8.76 -4.38
CA GLU A 109 -6.95 7.35 -4.78
C GLU A 109 -5.72 6.58 -4.25
N THR A 110 -4.57 7.25 -4.14
CA THR A 110 -3.36 6.64 -3.58
C THR A 110 -3.49 6.44 -2.08
N GLU A 111 -4.02 7.43 -1.35
CA GLU A 111 -4.26 7.33 0.09
C GLU A 111 -5.25 6.21 0.41
N GLU A 112 -6.36 6.16 -0.33
CA GLU A 112 -7.34 5.08 -0.22
C GLU A 112 -6.69 3.71 -0.47
N LEU A 113 -5.85 3.58 -1.51
CA LEU A 113 -5.14 2.34 -1.80
C LEU A 113 -4.19 1.95 -0.68
N ILE A 114 -3.43 2.90 -0.12
CA ILE A 114 -2.56 2.63 1.04
C ILE A 114 -3.38 2.11 2.21
N THR A 115 -4.51 2.74 2.54
CA THR A 115 -5.42 2.27 3.60
C THR A 115 -5.92 0.85 3.33
N LYS A 116 -6.28 0.51 2.09
CA LYS A 116 -6.69 -0.86 1.70
C LYS A 116 -5.56 -1.87 1.93
N LEU A 117 -4.32 -1.52 1.58
CA LEU A 117 -3.16 -2.40 1.77
C LEU A 117 -2.84 -2.63 3.24
N GLU A 118 -2.92 -1.59 4.06
CA GLU A 118 -2.71 -1.69 5.50
C GLU A 118 -3.82 -2.49 6.17
N THR A 119 -5.07 -2.32 5.71
CA THR A 119 -6.20 -3.14 6.15
C THR A 119 -6.00 -4.60 5.81
N ALA A 120 -5.61 -4.92 4.57
CA ALA A 120 -5.31 -6.29 4.16
C ALA A 120 -4.18 -6.90 5.00
N LEU A 121 -3.14 -6.11 5.33
CA LEU A 121 -2.05 -6.54 6.18
C LEU A 121 -2.52 -6.87 7.61
N MET A 122 -3.45 -6.09 8.17
CA MET A 122 -4.05 -6.35 9.50
C MET A 122 -4.94 -7.60 9.53
N LEU A 123 -5.49 -8.02 8.38
CA LEU A 123 -6.34 -9.20 8.26
C LEU A 123 -5.56 -10.50 8.04
N LEU A 124 -4.24 -10.43 7.80
CA LEU A 124 -3.42 -11.63 7.67
C LEU A 124 -3.29 -12.36 9.02
N PRO A 125 -3.26 -13.70 9.01
CA PRO A 125 -3.04 -14.47 10.23
C PRO A 125 -1.67 -14.13 10.84
N SER A 126 -1.67 -13.89 12.15
CA SER A 126 -0.44 -13.68 12.92
C SER A 126 0.41 -14.95 12.88
N SER A 127 1.72 -14.79 12.75
CA SER A 127 2.69 -15.90 12.76
C SER A 127 2.60 -16.78 14.01
N ASP A 128 2.03 -16.27 15.10
CA ASP A 128 1.84 -16.96 16.38
C ASP A 128 0.58 -17.85 16.42
N SER A 129 -0.30 -17.77 15.42
CA SER A 129 -1.61 -18.45 15.43
C SER A 129 -1.59 -19.88 14.86
N THR A 130 -0.44 -20.40 14.42
CA THR A 130 -0.31 -21.79 13.98
C THR A 130 -0.17 -22.79 15.13
N SER A 131 -0.14 -22.35 16.39
CA SER A 131 -0.40 -23.21 17.56
C SER A 131 -1.91 -23.48 17.74
N THR A 132 -2.59 -23.89 16.68
CA THR A 132 -3.85 -24.61 16.85
C THR A 132 -3.47 -26.04 17.15
N THR A 133 -3.42 -26.34 18.45
CA THR A 133 -3.44 -27.67 19.06
C THR A 133 -4.10 -28.69 18.12
N PHE A 134 -3.28 -29.55 17.51
CA PHE A 134 -3.76 -30.81 16.98
C PHE A 134 -4.35 -31.59 18.16
N HIS A 135 -5.66 -31.48 18.37
CA HIS A 135 -6.40 -32.45 19.16
C HIS A 135 -6.32 -33.77 18.41
N TYR A 136 -5.29 -34.56 18.70
CA TYR A 136 -5.30 -36.01 18.51
C TYR A 136 -6.48 -36.54 19.33
N THR A 137 -7.67 -36.54 18.73
CA THR A 137 -8.78 -37.30 19.24
C THR A 137 -8.52 -38.73 18.78
N ILE A 138 -7.80 -39.49 19.60
CA ILE A 138 -7.77 -40.94 19.47
C ILE A 138 -9.20 -41.43 19.75
N PRO A 139 -9.94 -42.00 18.79
CA PRO A 139 -11.15 -42.71 19.14
C PRO A 139 -10.74 -44.03 19.76
N HIS A 140 -11.16 -44.22 21.02
CA HIS A 140 -11.13 -45.47 21.75
C HIS A 140 -11.47 -46.68 20.87
N THR A 141 -10.61 -47.71 20.89
CA THR A 141 -11.09 -49.10 20.86
C THR A 141 -10.12 -50.01 21.61
N ILE A 142 -10.26 -50.07 22.93
CA ILE A 142 -9.92 -51.27 23.69
C ILE A 142 -11.23 -51.97 23.99
N VAL A 143 -11.59 -52.96 23.16
CA VAL A 143 -12.39 -54.11 23.57
C VAL A 143 -11.70 -55.33 22.97
N SER A 144 -10.86 -55.96 23.79
CA SER A 144 -10.34 -57.30 23.51
C SER A 144 -11.50 -58.29 23.60
N PHE A 145 -11.92 -58.82 22.45
CA PHE A 145 -12.85 -59.93 22.35
C PHE A 145 -12.07 -61.13 21.78
N CYS A 146 -11.39 -61.88 22.63
CA CYS A 146 -10.84 -63.18 22.26
C CYS A 146 -11.99 -64.18 22.12
N GLN A 147 -12.35 -64.48 20.87
CA GLN A 147 -13.28 -65.53 20.52
C GLN A 147 -12.52 -66.83 20.21
N LYS A 148 -12.97 -67.89 20.89
CA LYS A 148 -12.69 -69.34 20.82
C LYS A 148 -12.35 -69.95 19.45
N GLY A 149 -11.48 -70.97 19.46
CA GLY A 149 -11.39 -72.08 18.48
C GLY A 149 -9.93 -72.41 18.12
N LYS A 150 -9.37 -73.60 18.33
CA LYS A 150 -9.89 -74.98 18.41
C LYS A 150 -9.18 -75.78 19.49
#